data_AF-A0A6S6SXL6-F1
#
_entry.id   AF-A0A6S6SXL6-F1
#
_cell.length_a   1.000
_cell.length_b   1.000
_cell.length_c   1.000
_cell.angle_alpha   90.00
_cell.angle_beta   90.00
_cell.angle_gamma   90.00
#
_symmetry.space_group_name_H-M   'P 1'
#
loop_
_entity.id
_entity.type
_entity.pdbx_description
1 polymer ?
#
loop_
_entity_poly.entity_id
_entity_poly.type
_entity_poly.pdbx_seq_one_letter_code
_entity_poly.pdbx_strand_id
1 'polypeptide(L)'
;MYTLKETTTYIQETFPENEITEERVEECYIEITNPANRIKGNDEPWVACEEEHELNSVLTAMDKILVNMDEDKVKDRIEYVCQVFQSKEISHKPRIPFYVLVLDWEMA
;
A
#
# COMPACT_ATOMS: atom_id res chain seq x y z
N MET A 1 3.41 -13.30 -3.22
CA MET A 1 3.66 -11.87 -3.50
C MET A 1 2.72 -11.48 -4.61
N TYR A 2 1.93 -10.41 -4.45
CA TYR A 2 1.08 -9.90 -5.54
C TYR A 2 1.97 -9.38 -6.66
N THR A 3 1.75 -9.89 -7.87
CA THR A 3 2.33 -9.37 -9.11
C THR A 3 1.72 -8.01 -9.46
N LEU A 4 2.32 -7.29 -10.41
CA LEU A 4 1.74 -6.05 -10.95
C LEU A 4 0.29 -6.29 -11.40
N LYS A 5 0.06 -7.33 -12.21
CA LYS A 5 -1.28 -7.68 -12.69
C LYS A 5 -2.27 -7.96 -11.56
N GLU A 6 -1.89 -8.77 -10.57
CA GLU A 6 -2.76 -9.06 -9.42
C GLU A 6 -3.04 -7.81 -8.58
N THR A 7 -2.06 -6.90 -8.49
CA THR A 7 -2.20 -5.62 -7.78
C THR A 7 -3.18 -4.70 -8.49
N THR A 8 -3.02 -4.53 -9.81
CA THR A 8 -3.93 -3.77 -10.67
C THR A 8 -5.36 -4.31 -10.56
N THR A 9 -5.54 -5.62 -10.73
CA THR A 9 -6.86 -6.26 -10.64
C THR A 9 -7.47 -6.05 -9.25
N TYR A 10 -6.70 -6.28 -8.17
CA TYR A 10 -7.21 -6.08 -6.82
C TYR A 10 -7.69 -4.65 -6.59
N ILE A 11 -6.91 -3.65 -6.98
CA ILE A 11 -7.24 -2.25 -6.76
C ILE A 11 -8.48 -1.86 -7.56
N GLN A 12 -8.54 -2.20 -8.84
CA GLN A 12 -9.66 -1.85 -9.71
C GLN A 12 -10.97 -2.54 -9.30
N GLU A 13 -10.92 -3.78 -8.80
CA GLU A 13 -12.10 -4.50 -8.31
C GLU A 13 -12.57 -4.01 -6.93
N THR A 14 -11.63 -3.65 -6.05
CA THR A 14 -11.92 -3.29 -4.65
C THR A 14 -12.22 -1.79 -4.47
N PHE A 15 -11.60 -0.96 -5.31
CA PHE A 15 -11.73 0.50 -5.32
C PHE A 15 -12.04 1.00 -6.75
N PRO A 16 -13.15 0.56 -7.36
CA PRO A 16 -13.52 0.97 -8.71
C PRO A 16 -13.71 2.49 -8.85
N GLU A 17 -13.96 3.19 -7.75
CA GLU A 17 -14.10 4.64 -7.70
C GLU A 17 -12.77 5.42 -7.71
N ASN A 18 -11.63 4.77 -7.46
CA ASN A 18 -10.34 5.47 -7.40
C ASN A 18 -9.79 5.87 -8.78
N GLU A 19 -10.43 5.44 -9.88
CA GLU A 19 -10.07 5.72 -11.28
C GLU A 19 -8.58 5.54 -11.65
N ILE A 20 -7.81 4.85 -10.79
CA ILE A 20 -6.38 4.64 -10.95
C ILE A 20 -6.12 3.76 -12.17
N THR A 21 -5.31 4.28 -13.09
CA THR A 21 -4.99 3.61 -14.34
C THR A 21 -3.97 2.50 -14.13
N GLU A 22 -3.89 1.54 -15.06
CA GLU A 22 -2.88 0.48 -15.00
C GLU A 22 -1.45 1.05 -15.02
N GLU A 23 -1.23 2.10 -15.82
CA GLU A 23 0.04 2.83 -15.92
C GLU A 23 0.42 3.44 -14.56
N ARG A 24 -0.55 4.06 -13.87
CA ARG A 24 -0.31 4.66 -12.55
C ARG A 24 0.01 3.61 -11.48
N VAL A 25 -0.67 2.46 -11.53
CA VAL A 25 -0.35 1.31 -10.67
C VAL A 25 1.09 0.84 -10.94
N GLU A 26 1.51 0.75 -12.20
CA GLU A 26 2.86 0.35 -12.57
C GLU A 26 3.92 1.32 -12.05
N GLU A 27 3.72 2.63 -12.21
CA GLU A 27 4.61 3.67 -11.67
C GLU A 27 4.82 3.50 -10.16
N CYS A 28 3.72 3.40 -9.40
CA CYS A 28 3.76 3.21 -7.95
C CYS A 28 4.39 1.86 -7.56
N TYR A 29 4.13 0.80 -8.34
CA TYR A 29 4.67 -0.53 -8.09
C TYR A 29 6.19 -0.58 -8.29
N ILE A 30 6.73 0.18 -9.24
CA ILE A 30 8.19 0.27 -9.50
C ILE A 30 8.91 1.03 -8.38
N GLU A 31 8.26 2.02 -7.76
CA GLU A 31 8.80 2.74 -6.59
C GLU A 31 8.98 1.86 -5.35
N ILE A 32 8.25 0.74 -5.25
CA ILE A 32 8.42 -0.26 -4.20
C ILE A 32 9.73 -1.02 -4.49
N THR A 33 10.86 -0.40 -4.16
CA THR A 33 12.18 -0.94 -4.49
C THR A 33 12.38 -2.31 -3.83
N ASN A 34 12.72 -3.31 -4.64
CA ASN A 34 13.06 -4.66 -4.18
C ASN A 34 11.92 -5.43 -3.44
N PRO A 35 10.73 -5.61 -4.04
CA PRO A 35 9.60 -6.27 -3.38
C PRO A 35 9.94 -7.72 -2.96
N ALA A 36 10.75 -8.39 -3.78
CA ALA A 36 11.19 -9.78 -3.57
C ALA A 36 12.25 -9.94 -2.47
N ASN A 37 12.96 -8.87 -2.07
CA ASN A 37 14.00 -8.94 -1.05
C ASN A 37 13.49 -8.73 0.38
N ARG A 38 12.21 -8.34 0.56
CA ARG A 38 11.59 -8.18 1.88
C ARG A 38 10.52 -9.21 2.21
N ILE A 39 9.96 -9.90 1.22
CA ILE A 39 9.14 -11.11 1.46
C ILE A 39 10.07 -12.32 1.60
N LYS A 40 11.08 -12.23 2.48
CA LYS A 40 12.07 -13.31 2.69
C LYS A 40 12.03 -13.94 4.08
N GLY A 41 11.08 -13.57 4.93
CA GLY A 41 10.78 -14.35 6.12
C GLY A 41 9.57 -13.80 6.84
N ASN A 42 8.51 -14.61 6.95
CA ASN A 42 7.32 -14.47 7.81
C ASN A 42 6.66 -13.08 8.00
N ASP A 43 7.08 -12.05 7.29
CA ASP A 43 6.42 -10.75 7.29
C ASP A 43 5.12 -10.89 6.51
N GLU A 44 4.03 -10.73 7.27
CA GLU A 44 2.68 -11.12 6.90
C GLU A 44 2.26 -10.49 5.56
N PRO A 45 1.61 -11.23 4.66
CA PRO A 45 1.14 -10.68 3.38
C PRO A 45 0.08 -9.57 3.54
N TRP A 46 -0.34 -9.32 4.78
CA TRP A 46 -1.41 -8.43 5.16
C TRP A 46 -0.87 -7.25 5.97
N VAL A 47 -1.48 -6.09 5.78
CA VAL A 47 -1.27 -4.90 6.60
C VAL A 47 -2.32 -4.89 7.71
N ALA A 48 -1.85 -4.82 8.95
CA ALA A 48 -2.67 -4.45 10.09
C ALA A 48 -2.69 -2.92 10.20
N CYS A 49 -3.86 -2.35 10.46
CA CYS A 49 -4.02 -0.90 10.49
C CYS A 49 -5.26 -0.44 11.28
N GLU A 50 -5.51 -1.11 12.39
CA GLU A 50 -6.59 -0.84 13.32
C GLU A 50 -6.09 -0.02 14.52
N GLU A 51 -4.80 -0.12 14.84
CA GLU A 51 -4.17 0.58 15.95
C GLU A 51 -2.97 1.46 15.54
N GLU A 52 -2.67 2.50 16.33
CA GLU A 52 -1.58 3.45 16.07
C GLU A 52 -0.20 2.78 15.96
N HIS A 53 0.04 1.73 16.76
CA HIS A 53 1.30 1.00 16.74
C HIS A 53 1.50 0.19 15.45
N GLU A 54 0.41 -0.16 14.77
CA GLU A 54 0.43 -0.87 13.48
C GLU A 54 0.76 0.11 12.34
N LEU A 55 0.23 1.33 12.38
CA LEU A 55 0.58 2.41 11.45
C LEU A 55 2.09 2.68 11.44
N ASN A 56 2.72 2.78 12.62
CA ASN A 56 4.16 2.97 12.74
C ASN A 56 4.96 1.79 12.14
N SER A 57 4.41 0.57 12.23
CA SER A 57 5.04 -0.62 11.63
C SER A 57 4.97 -0.59 10.10
N VAL A 58 3.86 -0.10 9.54
CA VAL A 58 3.68 0.13 8.10
C VAL A 58 4.62 1.22 7.60
N LEU A 59 4.69 2.35 8.31
CA LEU A 59 5.59 3.46 8.00
C LEU A 59 7.05 3.01 7.98
N THR A 60 7.47 2.27 9.01
CA THR A 60 8.82 1.66 9.09
C THR A 60 9.09 0.70 7.94
N ALA A 61 8.06 0.01 7.42
CA ALA A 61 8.20 -0.86 6.26
C ALA A 61 8.33 -0.07 4.95
N MET A 62 7.65 1.08 4.85
CA MET A 62 7.69 1.99 3.69
C MET A 62 8.99 2.79 3.59
N ASP A 63 9.50 3.35 4.71
CA ASP A 63 10.83 3.99 4.79
C ASP A 63 11.94 3.10 4.21
N LYS A 64 11.76 1.83 4.44
CA LYS A 64 12.66 0.74 4.09
C LYS A 64 12.64 0.35 2.60
N ILE A 65 11.64 0.80 1.83
CA ILE A 65 11.47 0.50 0.39
C ILE A 65 11.50 1.75 -0.49
N LEU A 66 11.24 2.93 0.08
CA LEU A 66 11.27 4.19 -0.63
C LEU A 66 12.65 4.85 -0.48
N VAL A 67 13.23 5.26 -1.60
CA VAL A 67 14.58 5.87 -1.61
C VAL A 67 14.56 7.28 -1.01
N ASN A 68 13.47 8.02 -1.18
CA ASN A 68 13.29 9.39 -0.69
C ASN A 68 11.87 9.57 -0.12
N MET A 69 11.63 9.01 1.07
CA MET A 69 10.33 9.14 1.73
C MET A 69 10.21 10.47 2.47
N ASP A 70 9.11 11.17 2.25
CA ASP A 70 8.64 12.25 3.14
C ASP A 70 7.74 11.60 4.21
N GLU A 71 8.29 11.39 5.40
CA GLU A 71 7.66 10.58 6.46
C GLU A 71 6.28 11.11 6.86
N ASP A 72 6.14 12.43 7.04
CA ASP A 72 4.87 13.05 7.45
C ASP A 72 3.80 12.84 6.37
N LYS A 73 4.14 13.07 5.09
CA LYS A 73 3.20 12.86 3.99
C LYS A 73 2.80 11.40 3.83
N VAL A 74 3.75 10.48 3.98
CA VAL A 74 3.45 9.05 3.88
C VAL A 74 2.60 8.60 5.05
N LYS A 75 2.85 9.11 6.27
CA LYS A 75 2.04 8.80 7.45
C LYS A 75 0.58 9.22 7.25
N ASP A 76 0.32 10.46 6.83
CA ASP A 76 -1.04 10.96 6.59
C ASP A 76 -1.78 10.09 5.56
N ARG A 77 -1.05 9.59 4.55
CA ARG A 77 -1.61 8.72 3.50
C ARG A 77 -1.85 7.30 3.97
N ILE A 78 -0.94 6.74 4.77
CA ILE A 78 -1.18 5.46 5.43
C ILE A 78 -2.48 5.58 6.22
N GLU A 79 -2.62 6.60 7.08
CA GLU A 79 -3.84 6.83 7.87
C GLU A 79 -5.09 6.91 6.98
N TYR A 80 -5.04 7.68 5.89
CA TYR A 80 -6.14 7.77 4.94
C TYR A 80 -6.50 6.41 4.31
N VAL A 81 -5.53 5.70 3.74
CA VAL A 81 -5.77 4.39 3.11
C VAL A 81 -6.34 3.41 4.14
N CYS A 82 -5.84 3.44 5.38
CA CYS A 82 -6.38 2.62 6.46
C CYS A 82 -7.87 2.91 6.72
N GLN A 83 -8.25 4.19 6.77
CA GLN A 83 -9.65 4.60 6.91
C GLN A 83 -10.49 4.13 5.72
N VAL A 84 -9.97 4.21 4.48
CA VAL A 84 -10.68 3.71 3.29
C VAL A 84 -10.95 2.21 3.42
N PHE A 85 -9.93 1.41 3.76
CA PHE A 85 -10.09 -0.03 3.96
C PHE A 85 -11.09 -0.37 5.10
N GLN A 86 -11.01 0.34 6.23
CA GLN A 86 -11.93 0.17 7.35
C GLN A 86 -13.37 0.53 6.97
N SER A 87 -13.56 1.64 6.23
CA SER A 87 -14.89 2.10 5.81
C SER A 87 -15.61 1.12 4.87
N LYS A 88 -14.84 0.32 4.13
CA LYS A 88 -15.31 -0.75 3.23
C LYS A 88 -15.38 -2.12 3.91
N GLU A 89 -15.11 -2.19 5.22
CA GLU A 89 -15.10 -3.43 6.01
C GLU A 89 -14.13 -4.50 5.45
N ILE A 90 -13.03 -4.07 4.81
CA ILE A 90 -12.05 -4.97 4.22
C ILE A 90 -11.11 -5.51 5.30
N SER A 91 -11.29 -6.78 5.65
CA SER A 91 -10.47 -7.48 6.64
C SER A 91 -9.07 -7.82 6.12
N HIS A 92 -8.96 -8.27 4.87
CA HIS A 92 -7.69 -8.65 4.25
C HIS A 92 -7.12 -7.49 3.43
N LYS A 93 -6.04 -6.88 3.92
CA LYS A 93 -5.40 -5.70 3.31
C LYS A 93 -4.07 -6.12 2.70
N PRO A 94 -4.02 -6.55 1.42
CA PRO A 94 -2.80 -7.10 0.87
C PRO A 94 -1.73 -6.01 0.78
N ARG A 95 -0.55 -6.31 1.31
CA ARG A 95 0.49 -5.32 1.61
C ARG A 95 0.99 -4.56 0.38
N ILE A 96 1.14 -5.23 -0.76
CA ILE A 96 1.60 -4.58 -2.01
C ILE A 96 0.52 -3.65 -2.61
N PRO A 97 -0.73 -4.09 -2.82
CA PRO A 97 -1.82 -3.18 -3.15
C PRO A 97 -1.99 -2.02 -2.18
N PHE A 98 -1.87 -2.28 -0.88
CA PHE A 98 -1.92 -1.23 0.14
C PHE A 98 -0.82 -0.17 -0.09
N TYR A 99 0.44 -0.59 -0.32
CA TYR A 99 1.52 0.36 -0.60
C TYR A 99 1.32 1.14 -1.90
N VAL A 100 0.80 0.50 -2.96
CA VAL A 100 0.46 1.21 -4.19
C VAL A 100 -0.56 2.33 -3.93
N LEU A 101 -1.61 2.05 -3.15
CA LEU A 101 -2.62 3.06 -2.79
C LEU A 101 -2.04 4.20 -1.93
N VAL A 102 -1.09 3.89 -1.04
CA VAL A 102 -0.39 4.95 -0.26
C VAL A 102 0.52 5.80 -1.15
N LEU A 103 1.18 5.16 -2.13
CA LEU A 103 2.06 5.85 -3.07
C LEU A 103 1.31 6.61 -4.14
N ASP A 104 0.04 6.31 -4.39
CA ASP A 104 -0.72 7.07 -5.36
C ASP A 104 -1.03 8.47 -4.84
N TRP A 105 -0.33 9.47 -5.38
CA TRP A 105 -0.46 10.86 -4.95
C TRP A 105 -1.77 11.53 -5.37
N GLU A 106 -2.59 10.86 -6.18
CA GLU A 106 -3.87 11.36 -6.66
C GLU A 106 -5.06 10.87 -5.82
N MET A 107 -4.84 9.96 -4.86
CA MET A 107 -5.89 9.43 -3.97
C MET A 107 -6.37 10.38 -2.86
N ALA A 108 -5.78 11.58 -2.73
CA ALA A 108 -6.04 12.55 -1.65
C ALA A 108 -6.78 13.81 -2.13
#